data_AF-A9IKE8-F1
#
_entry.id   AF-A9IKE8-F1
#
_cell.length_a   1.000
_cell.length_b   1.000
_cell.length_c   1.000
_cell.angle_alpha   90.00
_cell.angle_beta   90.00
_cell.angle_gamma   90.00
#
_symmetry.space_group_name_H-M   'P 1'
#
loop_
_entity.id
_entity.type
_entity.pdbx_description
1 polymer ?
#
loop_
_entity_poly.entity_id
_entity_poly.type
_entity_poly.pdbx_seq_one_letter_code
_entity_poly.pdbx_strand_id
1 'polypeptide(L)'
;MCKKYELTNQIKQIKDRLTKQITNLYRIRALRDFDDVKAGDLGGFIEDETNLSHDGNCWVYDDATVFCNAVVSDHAKVRHLSQVRGHVYGNAEVYGKALITRYAKVYDHACVYGNAHVAGYIYGNAHVCDHAIIYSNSHIYQHARVSHGVLVHDHAMIYGHSKVSGSACIYNGAKIYGQAIINCHAQIHGSVYGNAKISGFVQVYGRAYGKAKIDLKSHVRVVDQDYEVYEKDNVVKIEK
;
A
#
# COMPACT_ATOMS: atom_id res chain seq x y z
N MET A 1 -8.57 -24.41 -22.02
CA MET A 1 -9.09 -24.24 -20.65
C MET A 1 -10.50 -23.69 -20.72
N CYS A 2 -11.37 -24.02 -19.76
CA CYS A 2 -12.73 -23.46 -19.69
C CYS A 2 -12.66 -22.01 -19.16
N LYS A 3 -13.37 -21.07 -19.80
CA LYS A 3 -13.42 -19.68 -19.35
C LYS A 3 -14.00 -19.58 -17.94
N LYS A 4 -13.39 -18.74 -17.09
CA LYS A 4 -13.86 -18.49 -15.72
C LYS A 4 -15.02 -17.51 -15.65
N TYR A 5 -15.05 -16.54 -16.56
CA TYR A 5 -16.05 -15.47 -16.61
C TYR A 5 -16.23 -14.97 -18.06
N GLU A 6 -17.26 -14.15 -18.26
CA GLU A 6 -17.49 -13.37 -19.47
C GLU A 6 -17.70 -11.89 -19.16
N LEU A 7 -17.52 -11.03 -20.17
CA LEU A 7 -17.92 -9.63 -20.13
C LEU A 7 -19.40 -9.50 -20.51
N THR A 8 -20.17 -8.77 -19.72
CA THR A 8 -21.59 -8.51 -20.02
C THR A 8 -21.77 -7.19 -20.77
N ASN A 9 -23.01 -6.92 -21.20
CA ASN A 9 -23.38 -5.65 -21.85
C ASN A 9 -23.55 -4.48 -20.88
N GLN A 10 -23.39 -4.69 -19.56
CA GLN A 10 -23.47 -3.61 -18.58
C GLN A 10 -22.15 -2.82 -18.57
N ILE A 11 -22.21 -1.57 -19.00
CA ILE A 11 -21.03 -0.70 -19.17
C ILE A 11 -20.98 0.36 -18.08
N LYS A 12 -19.78 0.61 -17.56
CA LYS A 12 -19.45 1.75 -16.70
C LYS A 12 -18.38 2.60 -17.39
N GLN A 13 -18.65 3.88 -17.59
CA GLN A 13 -17.68 4.81 -18.17
C GLN A 13 -16.85 5.48 -17.08
N ILE A 14 -15.54 5.48 -17.28
CA ILE A 14 -14.60 6.23 -16.46
C ILE A 14 -13.90 7.28 -17.33
N LYS A 15 -13.65 8.45 -16.76
CA LYS A 15 -12.94 9.54 -17.43
C LYS A 15 -11.62 9.80 -16.73
N ASP A 16 -10.51 9.61 -17.44
CA ASP A 16 -9.20 9.98 -16.91
C ASP A 16 -9.16 11.49 -16.69
N ARG A 17 -8.79 11.91 -15.47
CA ARG A 17 -8.84 13.32 -15.09
C ARG A 17 -7.83 14.17 -15.88
N LEU A 18 -6.70 13.58 -16.26
CA LEU A 18 -5.58 14.26 -16.93
C LEU A 18 -5.77 14.25 -18.44
N THR A 19 -5.96 13.08 -19.04
CA THR A 19 -6.06 12.96 -20.52
C THR A 19 -7.46 13.29 -21.04
N LYS A 20 -8.47 13.34 -20.15
CA LYS A 20 -9.90 13.45 -20.48
C LYS A 20 -10.44 12.28 -21.32
N GLN A 21 -9.63 11.26 -21.55
CA GLN A 21 -10.02 10.04 -22.25
C GLN A 21 -11.12 9.33 -21.49
N ILE A 22 -12.11 8.84 -22.22
CA ILE A 22 -13.20 8.02 -21.69
C ILE A 22 -12.85 6.56 -21.99
N THR A 23 -12.92 5.72 -20.97
CA THR A 23 -12.74 4.27 -21.07
C THR A 23 -14.03 3.58 -20.65
N ASN A 24 -14.46 2.60 -21.45
CA ASN A 24 -15.60 1.75 -21.13
C ASN A 24 -15.11 0.53 -20.35
N LEU A 25 -15.75 0.24 -19.22
CA LEU A 25 -15.54 -0.98 -18.46
C LEU A 25 -16.79 -1.84 -18.51
N TYR A 26 -16.62 -3.16 -18.56
CA TYR A 26 -17.69 -4.14 -18.68
C TYR A 26 -17.82 -4.91 -17.39
N ARG A 27 -19.05 -5.05 -16.90
CA ARG A 27 -19.35 -5.89 -15.73
C ARG A 27 -19.02 -7.34 -16.06
N ILE A 28 -18.31 -8.04 -15.19
CA ILE A 28 -18.01 -9.46 -15.36
C ILE A 28 -19.09 -10.36 -14.77
N ARG A 29 -19.30 -11.52 -15.36
CA ARG A 29 -20.18 -12.58 -14.85
C ARG A 29 -19.45 -13.92 -14.80
N ALA A 30 -19.52 -14.62 -13.67
CA ALA A 30 -18.89 -15.92 -13.49
C ALA A 30 -19.59 -16.99 -14.36
N LEU A 31 -18.80 -17.85 -15.00
CA LEU A 31 -19.29 -18.94 -15.86
C LEU A 31 -19.26 -20.32 -15.17
N ARG A 32 -18.62 -20.41 -14.01
CA ARG A 32 -18.47 -21.64 -13.22
C ARG A 32 -18.25 -21.28 -11.76
N ASP A 33 -18.44 -22.27 -10.88
CA ASP A 33 -18.13 -22.16 -9.47
C ASP A 33 -16.61 -22.19 -9.21
N PHE A 34 -16.13 -21.34 -8.29
CA PHE A 34 -14.76 -21.37 -7.76
C PHE A 34 -14.69 -20.55 -6.46
N ASP A 35 -13.96 -21.04 -5.46
CA ASP A 35 -13.84 -20.40 -4.14
C ASP A 35 -15.23 -20.02 -3.57
N ASP A 36 -15.46 -18.74 -3.27
CA ASP A 36 -16.73 -18.18 -2.81
C ASP A 36 -17.68 -17.73 -3.94
N VAL A 37 -17.27 -17.81 -5.21
CA VAL A 37 -18.03 -17.35 -6.38
C VAL A 37 -18.79 -18.50 -7.05
N LYS A 38 -20.07 -18.25 -7.39
CA LYS A 38 -20.96 -19.20 -8.07
C LYS A 38 -21.22 -18.82 -9.52
N ALA A 39 -21.49 -19.82 -10.35
CA ALA A 39 -21.87 -19.59 -11.74
C ALA A 39 -23.09 -18.64 -11.83
N GLY A 40 -22.98 -17.60 -12.65
CA GLY A 40 -24.00 -16.56 -12.78
C GLY A 40 -23.76 -15.32 -11.91
N ASP A 41 -22.88 -15.38 -10.90
CA ASP A 41 -22.59 -14.24 -10.04
C ASP A 41 -21.98 -13.08 -10.84
N LEU A 42 -22.44 -11.86 -10.52
CA LEU A 42 -21.87 -10.63 -11.08
C LEU A 42 -20.68 -10.17 -10.22
N GLY A 43 -19.52 -10.01 -10.86
CA GLY A 43 -18.34 -9.36 -10.26
C GLY A 43 -18.27 -7.88 -10.61
N GLY A 44 -17.17 -7.20 -10.36
CA GLY A 44 -16.95 -5.79 -10.69
C GLY A 44 -16.78 -5.53 -12.19
N PHE A 45 -16.05 -4.47 -12.54
CA PHE A 45 -15.89 -4.00 -13.91
C PHE A 45 -14.44 -4.08 -14.36
N ILE A 46 -14.22 -4.59 -15.57
CA ILE A 46 -12.88 -4.61 -16.20
C ILE A 46 -12.91 -3.96 -17.59
N GLU A 47 -11.79 -3.41 -18.06
CA GLU A 47 -11.72 -2.80 -19.40
C GLU A 47 -11.73 -3.87 -20.50
N ASP A 48 -10.94 -4.92 -20.34
CA ASP A 48 -10.88 -6.05 -21.27
C ASP A 48 -10.47 -7.37 -20.58
N GLU A 49 -10.53 -8.48 -21.31
CA GLU A 49 -10.24 -9.82 -20.75
C GLU A 49 -8.79 -9.99 -20.24
N THR A 50 -7.85 -9.11 -20.60
CA THR A 50 -6.47 -9.18 -20.09
C THR A 50 -6.33 -8.66 -18.66
N ASN A 51 -7.32 -7.92 -18.14
CA ASN A 51 -7.27 -7.34 -16.81
C ASN A 51 -7.51 -8.33 -15.66
N LEU A 52 -8.09 -9.50 -15.93
CA LEU A 52 -8.40 -10.51 -14.92
C LEU A 52 -8.05 -11.90 -15.45
N SER A 53 -7.22 -12.64 -14.72
CA SER A 53 -6.83 -13.97 -15.17
C SER A 53 -8.02 -14.95 -15.11
N HIS A 54 -8.09 -15.88 -16.07
CA HIS A 54 -8.98 -17.04 -16.01
C HIS A 54 -8.45 -18.15 -15.09
N ASP A 55 -7.17 -18.09 -14.70
CA ASP A 55 -6.53 -19.03 -13.79
C ASP A 55 -6.62 -18.57 -12.32
N GLY A 56 -6.50 -19.53 -11.41
CA GLY A 56 -6.61 -19.30 -9.96
C GLY A 56 -7.99 -18.77 -9.53
N ASN A 57 -8.06 -18.33 -8.27
CA ASN A 57 -9.29 -17.84 -7.64
C ASN A 57 -9.43 -16.31 -7.66
N CYS A 58 -8.59 -15.61 -8.42
CA CYS A 58 -8.64 -14.16 -8.49
C CYS A 58 -10.00 -13.66 -9.01
N TRP A 59 -10.49 -12.58 -8.41
CA TRP A 59 -11.80 -12.04 -8.73
C TRP A 59 -11.93 -10.55 -8.38
N VAL A 60 -12.73 -9.85 -9.19
CA VAL A 60 -13.14 -8.47 -8.95
C VAL A 60 -14.58 -8.50 -8.48
N TYR A 61 -14.85 -7.99 -7.28
CA TYR A 61 -16.15 -8.01 -6.62
C TYR A 61 -16.82 -6.63 -6.68
N ASP A 62 -18.11 -6.60 -6.36
CA ASP A 62 -18.89 -5.37 -6.10
C ASP A 62 -18.82 -4.37 -7.24
N ASP A 63 -18.39 -3.12 -7.00
CA ASP A 63 -18.28 -2.05 -7.97
C ASP A 63 -16.83 -1.67 -8.28
N ALA A 64 -15.89 -2.54 -7.92
CA ALA A 64 -14.48 -2.33 -8.13
C ALA A 64 -14.18 -2.30 -9.63
N THR A 65 -13.19 -1.51 -10.00
CA THR A 65 -12.82 -1.28 -11.41
C THR A 65 -11.36 -1.60 -11.63
N VAL A 66 -11.07 -2.44 -12.62
CA VAL A 66 -9.70 -2.80 -13.04
C VAL A 66 -9.53 -2.43 -14.51
N PHE A 67 -8.56 -1.57 -14.83
CA PHE A 67 -8.47 -1.00 -16.18
C PHE A 67 -7.06 -0.50 -16.50
N CYS A 68 -6.85 -0.04 -17.74
CA CYS A 68 -5.55 0.17 -18.36
C CYS A 68 -4.74 -1.15 -18.36
N ASN A 69 -3.41 -1.06 -18.19
CA ASN A 69 -2.50 -2.20 -18.11
C ASN A 69 -2.57 -2.95 -16.77
N ALA A 70 -3.66 -2.81 -16.02
CA ALA A 70 -3.83 -3.55 -14.77
C ALA A 70 -4.00 -5.04 -15.03
N VAL A 71 -3.48 -5.88 -14.14
CA VAL A 71 -3.69 -7.33 -14.19
C VAL A 71 -4.00 -7.82 -12.78
N VAL A 72 -5.11 -8.53 -12.63
CA VAL A 72 -5.50 -9.24 -11.40
C VAL A 72 -5.37 -10.74 -11.64
N SER A 73 -4.49 -11.42 -10.90
CA SER A 73 -4.20 -12.85 -11.12
C SER A 73 -4.02 -13.64 -9.82
N ASP A 74 -3.76 -14.94 -9.95
CA ASP A 74 -3.58 -15.91 -8.87
C ASP A 74 -4.83 -16.04 -7.97
N HIS A 75 -4.74 -15.66 -6.70
CA HIS A 75 -5.82 -15.68 -5.72
C HIS A 75 -6.20 -14.26 -5.27
N ALA A 76 -5.73 -13.22 -5.97
CA ALA A 76 -5.95 -11.84 -5.58
C ALA A 76 -7.43 -11.43 -5.64
N LYS A 77 -7.89 -10.67 -4.65
CA LYS A 77 -9.29 -10.23 -4.54
C LYS A 77 -9.37 -8.70 -4.49
N VAL A 78 -10.14 -8.12 -5.40
CA VAL A 78 -10.35 -6.67 -5.51
C VAL A 78 -11.84 -6.36 -5.26
N ARG A 79 -12.19 -5.54 -4.26
CA ARG A 79 -13.58 -5.41 -3.76
C ARG A 79 -14.05 -3.98 -3.51
N HIS A 80 -15.35 -3.84 -3.24
CA HIS A 80 -16.05 -2.59 -2.94
C HIS A 80 -15.94 -1.56 -4.08
N LEU A 81 -15.38 -0.37 -3.81
CA LEU A 81 -15.24 0.75 -4.74
C LEU A 81 -13.77 1.00 -5.14
N SER A 82 -12.89 0.00 -4.98
CA SER A 82 -11.47 0.15 -5.30
C SER A 82 -11.24 0.33 -6.80
N GLN A 83 -10.23 1.12 -7.15
CA GLN A 83 -9.82 1.39 -8.52
C GLN A 83 -8.39 0.93 -8.73
N VAL A 84 -8.19 0.01 -9.67
CA VAL A 84 -6.89 -0.62 -9.93
C VAL A 84 -6.46 -0.35 -11.36
N ARG A 85 -5.31 0.32 -11.49
CA ARG A 85 -4.59 0.55 -12.74
C ARG A 85 -3.25 -0.19 -12.81
N GLY A 86 -2.80 -0.73 -11.67
CA GLY A 86 -1.57 -1.51 -11.50
C GLY A 86 -1.82 -3.00 -11.37
N HIS A 87 -0.81 -3.76 -10.95
CA HIS A 87 -0.90 -5.22 -10.88
C HIS A 87 -1.23 -5.69 -9.46
N VAL A 88 -2.16 -6.63 -9.34
CA VAL A 88 -2.54 -7.27 -8.06
C VAL A 88 -2.52 -8.79 -8.22
N TYR A 89 -1.68 -9.49 -7.49
CA TYR A 89 -1.47 -10.94 -7.68
C TYR A 89 -1.09 -11.64 -6.37
N GLY A 90 -0.79 -12.94 -6.39
CA GLY A 90 -0.65 -13.75 -5.17
C GLY A 90 -1.98 -13.91 -4.43
N ASN A 91 -1.97 -13.75 -3.11
CA ASN A 91 -3.13 -13.75 -2.21
C ASN A 91 -3.50 -12.31 -1.76
N ALA A 92 -3.11 -11.29 -2.52
CA ALA A 92 -3.32 -9.90 -2.13
C ALA A 92 -4.80 -9.50 -2.13
N GLU A 93 -5.17 -8.63 -1.21
CA GLU A 93 -6.52 -8.09 -1.09
C GLU A 93 -6.54 -6.57 -1.19
N VAL A 94 -7.36 -6.05 -2.10
CA VAL A 94 -7.59 -4.61 -2.28
C VAL A 94 -9.08 -4.33 -2.09
N TYR A 95 -9.45 -3.45 -1.16
CA TYR A 95 -10.87 -3.20 -0.87
C TYR A 95 -11.17 -1.80 -0.32
N GLY A 96 -12.44 -1.45 -0.20
CA GLY A 96 -12.89 -0.12 0.25
C GLY A 96 -12.96 0.86 -0.91
N LYS A 97 -12.18 1.94 -0.88
CA LYS A 97 -12.04 2.97 -1.92
C LYS A 97 -10.56 3.15 -2.32
N ALA A 98 -9.76 2.10 -2.15
CA ALA A 98 -8.33 2.13 -2.46
C ALA A 98 -8.07 2.42 -3.94
N LEU A 99 -7.04 3.22 -4.22
CA LEU A 99 -6.59 3.59 -5.55
C LEU A 99 -5.19 3.04 -5.79
N ILE A 100 -5.07 2.05 -6.67
CA ILE A 100 -3.80 1.45 -7.09
C ILE A 100 -3.45 2.00 -8.48
N THR A 101 -2.33 2.71 -8.60
CA THR A 101 -1.97 3.40 -9.85
C THR A 101 -1.19 2.51 -10.82
N ARG A 102 -0.95 3.02 -12.04
CA ARG A 102 -0.47 2.25 -13.20
C ARG A 102 0.79 1.39 -12.96
N TYR A 103 1.72 1.87 -12.16
CA TYR A 103 3.00 1.19 -11.93
C TYR A 103 3.09 0.51 -10.56
N ALA A 104 2.03 0.59 -9.75
CA ALA A 104 1.98 -0.06 -8.46
C ALA A 104 1.85 -1.58 -8.61
N LYS A 105 2.44 -2.31 -7.67
CA LYS A 105 2.26 -3.76 -7.53
C LYS A 105 1.86 -4.09 -6.10
N VAL A 106 0.79 -4.86 -5.96
CA VAL A 106 0.31 -5.38 -4.67
C VAL A 106 0.27 -6.90 -4.74
N TYR A 107 1.06 -7.60 -3.95
CA TYR A 107 1.19 -9.05 -4.08
C TYR A 107 1.51 -9.77 -2.76
N ASP A 108 1.79 -11.08 -2.83
CA ASP A 108 1.90 -11.99 -1.69
C ASP A 108 0.60 -12.01 -0.86
N HIS A 109 0.64 -11.69 0.43
CA HIS A 109 -0.51 -11.60 1.33
C HIS A 109 -0.82 -10.15 1.73
N ALA A 110 -0.41 -9.18 0.90
CA ALA A 110 -0.60 -7.77 1.19
C ALA A 110 -2.07 -7.35 1.17
N CYS A 111 -2.44 -6.44 2.07
CA CYS A 111 -3.78 -5.85 2.15
C CYS A 111 -3.71 -4.34 1.95
N VAL A 112 -4.42 -3.82 0.95
CA VAL A 112 -4.56 -2.37 0.72
C VAL A 112 -6.03 -1.97 0.79
N TYR A 113 -6.40 -1.11 1.73
CA TYR A 113 -7.82 -0.81 1.97
C TYR A 113 -8.12 0.60 2.46
N GLY A 114 -9.39 0.91 2.76
CA GLY A 114 -9.81 2.26 3.10
C GLY A 114 -9.78 3.19 1.88
N ASN A 115 -9.30 4.41 2.01
CA ASN A 115 -9.10 5.39 0.94
C ASN A 115 -7.60 5.49 0.51
N ALA A 116 -6.80 4.43 0.71
CA ALA A 116 -5.37 4.46 0.48
C ALA A 116 -5.04 4.69 -1.01
N HIS A 117 -3.99 5.46 -1.30
CA HIS A 117 -3.51 5.73 -2.66
C HIS A 117 -2.10 5.18 -2.82
N VAL A 118 -1.92 4.18 -3.69
CA VAL A 118 -0.66 3.46 -3.86
C VAL A 118 -0.11 3.59 -5.28
N ALA A 119 1.13 4.07 -5.36
CA ALA A 119 1.97 4.09 -6.56
C ALA A 119 3.24 3.22 -6.44
N GLY A 120 3.56 2.73 -5.24
CA GLY A 120 4.72 1.87 -4.95
C GLY A 120 4.43 0.36 -4.95
N TYR A 121 5.30 -0.38 -4.28
CA TYR A 121 5.29 -1.84 -4.15
C TYR A 121 4.85 -2.26 -2.74
N ILE A 122 3.76 -3.01 -2.64
CA ILE A 122 3.24 -3.55 -1.36
C ILE A 122 3.22 -5.07 -1.43
N TYR A 123 3.93 -5.75 -0.52
CA TYR A 123 4.08 -7.21 -0.58
C TYR A 123 4.38 -7.85 0.79
N GLY A 124 4.67 -9.15 0.85
CA GLY A 124 4.67 -9.90 2.11
C GLY A 124 3.28 -9.94 2.76
N ASN A 125 3.22 -9.67 4.07
CA ASN A 125 1.98 -9.57 4.87
C ASN A 125 1.69 -8.10 5.27
N ALA A 126 2.04 -7.14 4.40
CA ALA A 126 1.95 -5.73 4.72
C ALA A 126 0.52 -5.20 4.60
N HIS A 127 0.17 -4.24 5.48
CA HIS A 127 -1.15 -3.60 5.48
C HIS A 127 -1.00 -2.09 5.24
N VAL A 128 -1.69 -1.56 4.23
CA VAL A 128 -1.77 -0.12 3.95
C VAL A 128 -3.23 0.32 3.93
N CYS A 129 -3.60 1.29 4.76
CA CYS A 129 -5.00 1.67 4.88
C CYS A 129 -5.27 3.16 5.17
N ASP A 130 -6.55 3.47 5.37
CA ASP A 130 -7.11 4.80 5.62
C ASP A 130 -6.82 5.79 4.49
N HIS A 131 -6.10 6.89 4.72
CA HIS A 131 -5.76 7.91 3.72
C HIS A 131 -4.25 7.91 3.40
N ALA A 132 -3.56 6.79 3.61
CA ALA A 132 -2.13 6.69 3.36
C ALA A 132 -1.83 6.89 1.87
N ILE A 133 -0.80 7.68 1.57
CA ILE A 133 -0.35 7.97 0.20
C ILE A 133 1.07 7.44 0.05
N ILE A 134 1.21 6.45 -0.83
CA ILE A 134 2.46 5.73 -1.08
C ILE A 134 2.94 6.08 -2.49
N TYR A 135 4.04 6.81 -2.60
CA TYR A 135 4.58 7.25 -3.88
C TYR A 135 5.39 6.15 -4.59
N SER A 136 5.73 6.41 -5.86
CA SER A 136 6.41 5.47 -6.75
C SER A 136 7.74 4.97 -6.18
N ASN A 137 8.17 3.76 -6.52
CA ASN A 137 9.45 3.18 -6.06
C ASN A 137 9.61 3.03 -4.53
N SER A 138 8.58 3.29 -3.72
CA SER A 138 8.60 2.93 -2.30
C SER A 138 8.23 1.46 -2.11
N HIS A 139 8.77 0.84 -1.05
CA HIS A 139 8.57 -0.58 -0.74
C HIS A 139 8.00 -0.73 0.67
N ILE A 140 6.80 -1.32 0.79
CA ILE A 140 6.19 -1.67 2.07
C ILE A 140 5.96 -3.17 2.11
N TYR A 141 6.62 -3.87 3.02
CA TYR A 141 6.64 -5.33 2.99
C TYR A 141 6.82 -6.01 4.35
N GLN A 142 6.90 -7.34 4.36
CA GLN A 142 6.88 -8.17 5.58
C GLN A 142 5.60 -7.92 6.39
N HIS A 143 5.66 -7.61 7.68
CA HIS A 143 4.50 -7.38 8.55
C HIS A 143 4.24 -5.90 8.83
N ALA A 144 4.76 -5.01 7.97
CA ALA A 144 4.63 -3.57 8.13
C ALA A 144 3.16 -3.11 8.07
N ARG A 145 2.81 -2.13 8.89
CA ARG A 145 1.48 -1.51 8.90
C ARG A 145 1.58 -0.01 8.71
N VAL A 146 0.97 0.49 7.65
CA VAL A 146 0.88 1.92 7.33
C VAL A 146 -0.58 2.33 7.30
N SER A 147 -0.95 3.38 8.04
CA SER A 147 -2.35 3.77 8.24
C SER A 147 -2.50 5.29 8.41
N HIS A 148 -3.73 5.77 8.54
CA HIS A 148 -4.11 7.18 8.67
C HIS A 148 -3.70 8.04 7.46
N GLY A 149 -3.05 9.19 7.64
CA GLY A 149 -2.67 10.14 6.58
C GLY A 149 -1.16 10.17 6.31
N VAL A 150 -0.49 9.03 6.43
CA VAL A 150 0.96 8.91 6.22
C VAL A 150 1.33 9.15 4.76
N LEU A 151 2.40 9.92 4.54
CA LEU A 151 3.01 10.12 3.24
C LEU A 151 4.32 9.34 3.15
N VAL A 152 4.43 8.42 2.20
CA VAL A 152 5.66 7.64 1.95
C VAL A 152 6.23 8.01 0.58
N HIS A 153 7.31 8.78 0.57
CA HIS A 153 7.97 9.28 -0.63
C HIS A 153 8.81 8.20 -1.34
N ASP A 154 9.27 8.54 -2.55
CA ASP A 154 9.98 7.62 -3.44
C ASP A 154 11.20 6.96 -2.79
N HIS A 155 11.44 5.68 -3.06
CA HIS A 155 12.56 4.88 -2.54
C HIS A 155 12.58 4.68 -1.01
N ALA A 156 11.57 5.14 -0.27
CA ALA A 156 11.42 4.79 1.14
C ALA A 156 11.09 3.30 1.31
N MET A 157 11.61 2.68 2.37
CA MET A 157 11.40 1.27 2.68
C MET A 157 10.81 1.11 4.09
N ILE A 158 9.64 0.48 4.20
CA ILE A 158 8.97 0.19 5.47
C ILE A 158 8.74 -1.32 5.56
N TYR A 159 9.39 -1.98 6.52
CA TYR A 159 9.36 -3.44 6.65
C TYR A 159 9.49 -3.90 8.10
N GLY A 160 9.72 -5.19 8.33
CA GLY A 160 9.63 -5.82 9.64
C GLY A 160 8.20 -5.85 10.16
N HIS A 161 8.04 -5.71 11.46
CA HIS A 161 6.77 -5.52 12.16
C HIS A 161 6.52 -4.04 12.50
N SER A 162 7.08 -3.13 11.70
CA SER A 162 6.98 -1.69 11.95
C SER A 162 5.56 -1.18 11.78
N LYS A 163 5.25 -0.10 12.52
CA LYS A 163 3.94 0.55 12.49
C LYS A 163 4.13 2.05 12.24
N VAL A 164 3.57 2.55 11.15
CA VAL A 164 3.60 3.95 10.76
C VAL A 164 2.16 4.47 10.66
N SER A 165 1.85 5.55 11.35
CA SER A 165 0.48 6.07 11.49
C SER A 165 0.45 7.58 11.70
N GLY A 166 -0.74 8.17 11.87
CA GLY A 166 -0.90 9.62 12.01
C GLY A 166 -0.74 10.35 10.68
N SER A 167 0.01 11.45 10.69
CA SER A 167 0.34 12.30 9.53
C SER A 167 1.86 12.33 9.31
N ALA A 168 2.52 11.19 9.54
CA ALA A 168 3.97 11.09 9.41
C ALA A 168 4.40 11.17 7.94
N CYS A 169 5.55 11.81 7.69
CA CYS A 169 6.17 11.90 6.38
C CYS A 169 7.45 11.08 6.37
N ILE A 170 7.50 10.05 5.53
CA ILE A 170 8.65 9.19 5.32
C ILE A 170 9.30 9.59 4.00
N TYR A 171 10.48 10.19 4.07
CA TYR A 171 11.17 10.79 2.93
C TYR A 171 12.04 9.80 2.16
N ASN A 172 12.55 10.28 1.03
CA ASN A 172 13.31 9.47 0.08
C ASN A 172 14.54 8.81 0.74
N GLY A 173 14.66 7.49 0.54
CA GLY A 173 15.75 6.67 1.09
C GLY A 173 15.61 6.31 2.57
N ALA A 174 14.56 6.80 3.26
CA ALA A 174 14.33 6.47 4.65
C ALA A 174 14.00 4.98 4.83
N LYS A 175 14.51 4.39 5.92
CA LYS A 175 14.34 2.96 6.23
C LYS A 175 13.70 2.78 7.59
N ILE A 176 12.54 2.14 7.62
CA ILE A 176 11.78 1.87 8.84
C ILE A 176 11.61 0.37 8.98
N TYR A 177 12.16 -0.22 10.04
CA TYR A 177 12.14 -1.68 10.19
C TYR A 177 12.20 -2.18 11.62
N GLY A 178 12.22 -3.51 11.81
CA GLY A 178 12.12 -4.11 13.14
C GLY A 178 10.71 -3.96 13.71
N GLN A 179 10.60 -3.51 14.96
CA GLN A 179 9.35 -3.20 15.68
C GLN A 179 9.15 -1.68 15.85
N ALA A 180 9.77 -0.88 14.97
CA ALA A 180 9.72 0.58 15.05
C ALA A 180 8.27 1.09 14.98
N ILE A 181 7.95 2.09 15.82
CA ILE A 181 6.65 2.75 15.85
C ILE A 181 6.85 4.23 15.54
N ILE A 182 6.22 4.70 14.48
CA ILE A 182 6.20 6.10 14.08
C ILE A 182 4.74 6.58 14.02
N ASN A 183 4.45 7.71 14.64
CA ASN A 183 3.10 8.28 14.63
C ASN A 183 3.12 9.82 14.63
N CYS A 184 1.93 10.44 14.71
CA CYS A 184 1.74 11.90 14.71
C CYS A 184 2.34 12.57 13.46
N HIS A 185 3.06 13.69 13.62
CA HIS A 185 3.63 14.51 12.53
C HIS A 185 5.14 14.28 12.36
N ALA A 186 5.62 13.07 12.67
CA ALA A 186 7.04 12.75 12.57
C ALA A 186 7.52 12.81 11.11
N GLN A 187 8.72 13.35 10.90
CA GLN A 187 9.38 13.49 9.60
C GLN A 187 10.66 12.64 9.61
N ILE A 188 10.69 11.59 8.80
CA ILE A 188 11.80 10.62 8.79
C ILE A 188 12.52 10.70 7.45
N HIS A 189 13.77 11.16 7.48
CA HIS A 189 14.69 11.16 6.36
C HIS A 189 15.74 10.04 6.48
N GLY A 190 16.07 9.64 7.71
CA GLY A 190 17.07 8.64 8.02
C GLY A 190 16.50 7.24 8.27
N SER A 191 17.09 6.53 9.23
CA SER A 191 16.69 5.16 9.57
C SER A 191 16.08 5.06 10.96
N VAL A 192 14.91 4.42 11.08
CA VAL A 192 14.26 4.12 12.37
C VAL A 192 14.05 2.62 12.50
N TYR A 193 14.64 1.99 13.51
CA TYR A 193 14.59 0.52 13.62
C TYR A 193 14.62 -0.02 15.05
N GLY A 194 14.70 -1.35 15.22
CA GLY A 194 14.59 -1.98 16.54
C GLY A 194 13.21 -1.75 17.14
N ASN A 195 13.14 -1.37 18.41
CA ASN A 195 11.89 -1.02 19.12
C ASN A 195 11.73 0.51 19.29
N ALA A 196 12.37 1.32 18.44
CA ALA A 196 12.33 2.77 18.53
C ALA A 196 10.89 3.30 18.38
N LYS A 197 10.56 4.32 19.16
CA LYS A 197 9.25 4.98 19.16
C LYS A 197 9.43 6.46 18.89
N ILE A 198 8.93 6.91 17.75
CA ILE A 198 9.02 8.31 17.29
C ILE A 198 7.61 8.87 17.20
N SER A 199 7.37 10.01 17.85
CA SER A 199 6.04 10.61 17.94
C SER A 199 6.11 12.14 18.05
N GLY A 200 4.98 12.81 17.83
CA GLY A 200 4.91 14.28 17.85
C GLY A 200 5.46 14.94 16.58
N PHE A 201 6.12 16.08 16.73
CA PHE A 201 6.73 16.87 15.66
C PHE A 201 8.26 16.69 15.66
N VAL A 202 8.70 15.44 15.45
CA VAL A 202 10.11 15.03 15.50
C VAL A 202 10.67 14.85 14.09
N GLN A 203 11.91 15.27 13.88
CA GLN A 203 12.67 15.08 12.64
C GLN A 203 13.83 14.11 12.86
N VAL A 204 13.97 13.10 12.00
CA VAL A 204 15.07 12.13 12.05
C VAL A 204 15.81 12.10 10.72
N TYR A 205 16.99 12.70 10.67
CA TYR A 205 17.93 12.64 9.54
C TYR A 205 18.96 11.52 9.69
N GLY A 206 19.41 11.28 10.93
CA GLY A 206 20.36 10.20 11.25
C GLY A 206 19.69 8.87 11.54
N ARG A 207 19.98 8.27 12.69
CA ARG A 207 19.47 6.95 13.08
C ARG A 207 18.72 7.01 14.41
N ALA A 208 17.58 6.34 14.51
CA ALA A 208 16.92 6.10 15.79
C ALA A 208 16.61 4.60 15.92
N TYR A 209 17.15 3.92 16.93
CA TYR A 209 17.04 2.48 17.05
C TYR A 209 16.87 1.99 18.49
N GLY A 210 16.95 0.67 18.69
CA GLY A 210 16.94 0.10 20.04
C GLY A 210 15.63 0.40 20.77
N LYS A 211 15.71 1.05 21.93
CA LYS A 211 14.56 1.51 22.72
C LYS A 211 14.45 3.04 22.74
N ALA A 212 14.96 3.73 21.70
CA ALA A 212 14.82 5.17 21.55
C ALA A 212 13.35 5.60 21.67
N LYS A 213 13.08 6.71 22.36
CA LYS A 213 11.72 7.21 22.56
C LYS A 213 11.68 8.72 22.41
N ILE A 214 11.59 9.16 21.16
CA ILE A 214 11.64 10.57 20.79
C ILE A 214 10.21 11.10 20.64
N ASP A 215 9.79 11.96 21.56
CA ASP A 215 8.46 12.57 21.58
C ASP A 215 8.49 14.08 21.89
N LEU A 216 7.32 14.71 22.00
CA LEU A 216 7.22 16.16 22.30
C LEU A 216 7.86 16.57 23.64
N LYS A 217 7.96 15.64 24.58
CA LYS A 217 8.56 15.84 25.91
C LYS A 217 10.06 15.52 25.91
N SER A 218 10.58 14.89 24.87
CA SER A 218 12.01 14.63 24.71
C SER A 218 12.78 15.93 24.53
N HIS A 219 14.00 15.97 25.09
CA HIS A 219 14.94 17.08 24.88
C HIS A 219 15.44 17.15 23.43
N VAL A 220 15.40 16.01 22.73
CA VAL A 220 15.84 15.86 21.35
C VAL A 220 14.60 15.79 20.48
N ARG A 221 14.48 16.72 19.53
CA ARG A 221 13.39 16.74 18.53
C ARG A 221 13.90 16.63 17.10
N VAL A 222 15.20 16.81 16.92
CA VAL A 222 15.90 16.67 15.65
C VAL A 222 17.07 15.72 15.90
N VAL A 223 17.14 14.64 15.14
CA VAL A 223 18.30 13.75 15.08
C VAL A 223 19.04 14.06 13.80
N ASP A 224 20.13 14.81 13.90
CA ASP A 224 20.94 15.21 12.74
C ASP A 224 21.56 13.99 12.03
N GLN A 225 22.00 14.19 10.79
CA GLN A 225 22.44 13.11 9.89
C GLN A 225 23.59 12.28 10.46
N ASP A 226 24.53 12.91 11.16
CA ASP A 226 25.69 12.27 11.76
C ASP A 226 25.43 11.82 13.20
N TYR A 227 24.17 11.64 13.60
CA TYR A 227 23.80 11.24 14.96
C TYR A 227 22.92 10.02 14.99
N GLU A 228 23.02 9.30 16.11
CA GLU A 228 22.16 8.19 16.42
C GLU A 228 21.58 8.24 17.84
N VAL A 229 20.36 7.70 17.98
CA VAL A 229 19.62 7.61 19.24
C VAL A 229 19.20 6.17 19.48
N TYR A 230 19.51 5.58 20.64
CA TYR A 230 19.25 4.15 20.87
C TYR A 230 18.58 3.79 22.21
N GLU A 231 18.75 4.59 23.26
CA GLU A 231 18.08 4.40 24.55
C GLU A 231 17.83 5.73 25.26
N LYS A 232 16.61 5.95 25.80
CA LYS A 232 16.26 7.13 26.63
C LYS A 232 16.73 8.50 26.07
N ASP A 233 16.68 8.67 24.75
CA ASP A 233 17.13 9.88 24.05
C ASP A 233 18.64 10.17 24.11
N ASN A 234 19.46 9.15 24.40
CA ASN A 234 20.92 9.25 24.30
C ASN A 234 21.33 9.50 22.85
N VAL A 235 21.80 10.71 22.57
CA VAL A 235 22.29 11.14 21.26
C VAL A 235 23.80 10.95 21.21
N VAL A 236 24.26 10.14 20.25
CA VAL A 236 25.69 9.89 20.02
C VAL A 236 26.03 10.32 18.61
N LYS A 237 27.16 11.02 18.45
CA LYS A 237 27.69 11.38 17.13
C LYS A 237 28.35 10.14 16.51
N ILE A 238 28.01 9.86 15.27
CA ILE A 238 28.60 8.80 14.46
C ILE A 238 29.98 9.30 14.01
N GLU A 239 31.05 8.71 14.54
CA GLU A 239 32.39 8.90 13.99
C GLU A 239 32.49 8.14 12.66
N LYS A 240 33.07 8.78 11.64
CA LYS A 240 33.24 8.22 10.29
C LYS A 240 34.39 7.21 10.24
#